data_AF-A0A2H0XCF5-F1
#
_entry.id   AF-A0A2H0XCF5-F1
#
_cell.length_a   1.000
_cell.length_b   1.000
_cell.length_c   1.000
_cell.angle_alpha   90.00
_cell.angle_beta   90.00
_cell.angle_gamma   90.00
#
_symmetry.space_group_name_H-M   'P 1'
#
loop_
_entity.id
_entity.type
_entity.pdbx_description
1 polymer ?
#
loop_
_entity_poly.entity_id
_entity_poly.type
_entity_poly.pdbx_seq_one_letter_code
_entity_poly.pdbx_strand_id
1 'polypeptide(L)'
;MLFPRIKMVFVDILLKGLFVLEKLGFKILPIPKVDPDGKTLEVFNLLKKIYAEAEKRGIKVWLTGSWAITGRYGAYFKNIRDIDFTMLTKVNEADFAETLSFLGLAKVKEGPMGANRYVDQKSGIEVDFGSITYPGVYYNMPLKDNEVMVLDGFSYRVIPVESHVKVYKYILFNTGQSLRNDLIKIKILLRY
;
A
#
# COMPACT_ATOMS: atom_id res chain seq x y z
N MET A 1 -11.46 -1.19 -27.89
CA MET A 1 -10.51 -1.97 -27.08
C MET A 1 -11.24 -2.98 -26.19
N LEU A 2 -11.40 -4.24 -26.62
CA LEU A 2 -12.05 -5.33 -25.84
C LEU A 2 -11.08 -6.16 -24.98
N PHE A 3 -9.78 -6.12 -25.29
CA PHE A 3 -8.74 -6.93 -24.64
C PHE A 3 -8.54 -6.71 -23.12
N PRO A 4 -8.67 -5.48 -22.56
CA PRO A 4 -8.49 -5.27 -21.12
C PRO A 4 -9.58 -5.94 -20.28
N ARG A 5 -10.82 -6.00 -20.78
CA ARG A 5 -11.97 -6.56 -20.06
C ARG A 5 -11.92 -8.08 -19.97
N ILE A 6 -11.55 -8.75 -21.05
CA ILE A 6 -11.43 -10.21 -21.09
C ILE A 6 -10.35 -10.69 -20.10
N LYS A 7 -9.19 -10.03 -20.07
CA LYS A 7 -8.13 -10.33 -19.10
C LYS A 7 -8.64 -10.21 -17.66
N MET A 8 -9.36 -9.14 -17.31
CA MET A 8 -9.89 -9.00 -15.94
C MET A 8 -10.90 -10.10 -15.56
N VAL A 9 -11.74 -10.55 -16.48
CA VAL A 9 -12.71 -11.64 -16.22
C VAL A 9 -11.99 -12.96 -15.94
N PHE A 10 -10.97 -13.32 -16.73
CA PHE A 10 -10.16 -14.53 -16.48
C PHE A 10 -9.48 -14.51 -15.11
N VAL A 11 -9.07 -13.34 -14.66
CA VAL A 11 -8.41 -13.14 -13.36
C VAL A 11 -9.38 -13.34 -12.22
N ASP A 12 -10.58 -12.78 -12.35
CA ASP A 12 -11.63 -13.00 -11.35
C ASP A 12 -12.00 -14.48 -11.28
N ILE A 13 -12.03 -15.18 -12.41
CA ILE A 13 -12.25 -16.64 -12.44
C ILE A 13 -11.09 -17.39 -11.78
N LEU A 14 -9.84 -17.05 -12.09
CA LEU A 14 -8.66 -17.71 -11.54
C LEU A 14 -8.53 -17.48 -10.03
N LEU A 15 -8.74 -16.25 -9.56
CA LEU A 15 -8.76 -15.92 -8.13
C LEU A 15 -9.91 -16.62 -7.42
N LYS A 16 -11.11 -16.66 -8.02
CA LYS A 16 -12.25 -17.42 -7.46
C LYS A 16 -11.93 -18.90 -7.38
N GLY A 17 -11.38 -19.51 -8.43
CA GLY A 17 -10.98 -20.91 -8.45
C GLY A 17 -9.93 -21.22 -7.37
N LEU A 18 -8.88 -20.39 -7.28
CA LEU A 18 -7.84 -20.50 -6.26
C LEU A 18 -8.46 -20.50 -4.85
N PHE A 19 -9.30 -19.51 -4.54
CA PHE A 19 -9.89 -19.38 -3.20
C PHE A 19 -10.96 -20.43 -2.90
N VAL A 20 -11.68 -20.94 -3.90
CA VAL A 20 -12.59 -22.09 -3.74
C VAL A 20 -11.78 -23.33 -3.37
N LEU A 21 -10.67 -23.62 -4.07
CA LEU A 21 -9.80 -24.74 -3.73
C LEU A 21 -9.21 -24.60 -2.32
N GLU A 22 -8.83 -23.39 -1.91
CA GLU A 22 -8.37 -23.18 -0.54
C GLU A 22 -9.47 -23.38 0.52
N LYS A 23 -10.72 -23.00 0.23
CA LYS A 23 -11.89 -23.31 1.08
C LYS A 23 -12.16 -24.81 1.18
N LEU A 24 -11.81 -25.57 0.15
CA LEU A 24 -11.87 -27.04 0.13
C LEU A 24 -10.68 -27.70 0.86
N GLY A 25 -9.78 -26.92 1.46
CA GLY A 25 -8.69 -27.42 2.30
C GLY A 25 -7.33 -27.53 1.60
N PHE A 26 -7.25 -27.22 0.29
CA PHE A 26 -5.98 -27.20 -0.42
C PHE A 26 -5.19 -25.95 -0.01
N LYS A 27 -4.08 -26.09 0.73
CA LYS A 27 -3.24 -24.96 1.15
C LYS A 27 -2.36 -24.44 0.00
N ILE A 28 -2.97 -23.89 -1.05
CA ILE A 28 -2.28 -23.51 -2.29
C ILE A 28 -1.39 -22.28 -2.09
N LEU A 29 -1.86 -21.28 -1.34
CA LEU A 29 -1.15 -20.02 -1.14
C LEU A 29 -1.15 -19.61 0.35
N PRO A 30 -0.38 -20.30 1.20
CA PRO A 30 -0.28 -19.94 2.61
C PRO A 30 0.19 -18.49 2.76
N ILE A 31 -0.52 -17.69 3.56
CA ILE A 31 -0.08 -16.34 3.93
C ILE A 31 0.97 -16.52 5.04
N PRO A 32 2.23 -16.17 4.81
CA PRO A 32 3.25 -16.28 5.84
C PRO A 32 2.93 -15.33 7.00
N LYS A 33 3.33 -15.73 8.20
CA LYS A 33 3.50 -14.83 9.34
C LYS A 33 4.99 -14.69 9.56
N VAL A 34 5.48 -13.46 9.58
CA VAL A 34 6.91 -13.14 9.62
C VAL A 34 7.15 -12.22 10.79
N ASP A 35 8.15 -12.50 11.63
CA ASP A 35 8.56 -11.53 12.64
C ASP A 35 9.31 -10.38 11.94
N PRO A 36 8.96 -9.11 12.21
CA PRO A 36 9.59 -7.97 11.55
C PRO A 36 11.05 -7.88 11.96
N ASP A 37 11.95 -7.79 10.98
CA ASP A 37 13.35 -7.54 11.26
C ASP A 37 13.61 -6.09 11.71
N GLY A 38 14.84 -5.83 12.18
CA GLY A 38 15.23 -4.50 12.67
C GLY A 38 14.96 -3.39 11.67
N LYS A 39 15.16 -3.65 10.37
CA LYS A 39 14.90 -2.67 9.33
C LYS A 39 13.41 -2.37 9.14
N THR A 40 12.55 -3.38 9.22
CA THR A 40 11.09 -3.20 9.19
C THR A 40 10.61 -2.40 10.40
N LEU A 41 11.22 -2.61 11.57
CA LEU A 41 10.94 -1.82 12.78
C LEU A 41 11.39 -0.36 12.64
N GLU A 42 12.55 -0.10 12.01
CA GLU A 42 12.97 1.28 11.68
C GLU A 42 11.96 1.97 10.77
N VAL A 43 11.52 1.31 9.69
CA VAL A 43 10.49 1.82 8.78
C VAL A 43 9.20 2.11 9.54
N PHE A 44 8.78 1.20 10.42
CA PHE A 44 7.58 1.40 11.23
C PHE A 44 7.69 2.60 12.16
N ASN A 45 8.86 2.81 12.77
CA ASN A 45 9.10 3.97 13.64
C ASN A 45 9.11 5.27 12.84
N LEU A 46 9.67 5.28 11.62
CA LEU A 46 9.61 6.44 10.73
C LEU A 46 8.16 6.73 10.30
N LEU A 47 7.40 5.70 9.94
CA LEU A 47 5.97 5.81 9.63
C LEU A 47 5.20 6.48 10.76
N LYS A 48 5.37 6.04 12.01
CA LYS A 48 4.71 6.66 13.18
C LYS A 48 5.06 8.15 13.31
N LYS A 49 6.33 8.52 13.10
CA LYS A 49 6.78 9.92 13.16
C LYS A 49 6.15 10.77 12.06
N ILE A 50 6.14 10.27 10.81
CA ILE A 50 5.52 10.95 9.66
C ILE A 50 4.04 11.17 9.93
N TYR A 51 3.34 10.13 10.40
CA TYR A 51 1.90 10.21 10.66
C TYR A 51 1.59 11.22 11.77
N ALA A 52 2.31 11.18 12.89
CA ALA A 52 2.13 12.12 13.99
C ALA A 52 2.39 13.57 13.57
N GLU A 53 3.40 13.82 12.74
CA GLU A 53 3.68 15.17 12.25
C GLU A 53 2.62 15.66 11.25
N ALA A 54 2.16 14.79 10.34
CA ALA A 54 1.06 15.11 9.43
C ALA A 54 -0.22 15.47 10.22
N GLU A 55 -0.55 14.72 11.28
CA GLU A 55 -1.71 15.01 12.12
C GLU A 55 -1.60 16.33 12.86
N LYS A 56 -0.43 16.67 13.43
CA LYS A 56 -0.19 17.98 14.05
C LYS A 56 -0.42 19.15 13.09
N ARG A 57 -0.13 18.93 11.80
CA ARG A 57 -0.31 19.91 10.73
C ARG A 57 -1.71 19.89 10.11
N GLY A 58 -2.60 19.02 10.58
CA GLY A 58 -3.95 18.87 10.01
C GLY A 58 -3.98 18.20 8.63
N ILE A 59 -2.90 17.53 8.23
CA ILE A 59 -2.77 16.87 6.93
C ILE A 59 -3.26 15.43 7.04
N LYS A 60 -4.30 15.10 6.28
CA LYS A 60 -4.79 13.73 6.18
C LYS A 60 -4.00 12.94 5.13
N VAL A 61 -3.50 11.79 5.54
CA VAL A 61 -2.75 10.83 4.75
C VAL A 61 -3.36 9.43 4.89
N TRP A 62 -3.37 8.66 3.79
CA TRP A 62 -3.84 7.28 3.77
C TRP A 62 -2.70 6.37 3.39
N LEU A 63 -2.43 5.36 4.21
CA LEU A 63 -1.47 4.34 3.84
C LEU A 63 -2.00 3.47 2.71
N THR A 64 -1.10 3.15 1.80
CA THR A 64 -1.31 2.19 0.72
C THR A 64 -0.29 1.06 0.84
N GLY A 65 -0.17 0.22 -0.19
CA GLY A 65 0.92 -0.73 -0.29
C GLY A 65 0.97 -1.77 0.82
N SER A 66 2.18 -2.18 1.18
CA SER A 66 2.40 -3.30 2.10
C SER A 66 1.97 -2.99 3.55
N TRP A 67 2.07 -1.72 3.98
CA TRP A 67 1.64 -1.31 5.33
C TRP A 67 0.14 -1.40 5.51
N ALA A 68 -0.65 -0.91 4.55
CA ALA A 68 -2.10 -1.03 4.61
C ALA A 68 -2.58 -2.49 4.58
N ILE A 69 -1.88 -3.37 3.85
CA ILE A 69 -2.18 -4.81 3.86
C ILE A 69 -1.83 -5.44 5.20
N THR A 70 -0.70 -5.06 5.80
CA THR A 70 -0.27 -5.56 7.11
C THR A 70 -1.29 -5.21 8.19
N GLY A 71 -1.78 -3.96 8.20
CA GLY A 71 -2.85 -3.53 9.10
C GLY A 71 -4.13 -4.35 8.93
N ARG A 72 -4.53 -4.66 7.68
CA ARG A 72 -5.69 -5.51 7.39
C ARG A 72 -5.52 -6.96 7.81
N TYR A 73 -4.30 -7.47 7.69
CA TYR A 73 -4.00 -8.82 8.11
C TYR A 73 -3.92 -8.95 9.64
N GLY A 74 -3.61 -7.86 10.34
CA GLY A 74 -3.38 -7.85 11.79
C GLY A 74 -2.03 -8.47 12.19
N ALA A 75 -1.14 -8.72 11.23
CA ALA A 75 0.19 -9.28 11.45
C ALA A 75 1.11 -8.97 10.25
N TYR A 76 2.42 -9.08 10.45
CA TYR A 76 3.40 -9.00 9.39
C TYR A 76 3.38 -10.25 8.51
N PHE A 77 3.26 -10.06 7.19
CA PHE A 77 3.35 -11.13 6.19
C PHE A 77 4.63 -11.05 5.34
N LYS A 78 5.41 -9.99 5.50
CA LYS A 78 6.73 -9.80 4.89
C LYS A 78 7.47 -8.71 5.66
N ASN A 79 8.79 -8.66 5.49
CA ASN A 79 9.56 -7.48 5.83
C ASN A 79 9.23 -6.35 4.82
N ILE A 80 9.05 -5.13 5.35
CA ILE A 80 8.64 -3.95 4.57
C ILE A 80 9.77 -2.93 4.65
N ARG A 81 10.09 -2.29 3.51
CA ARG A 81 11.30 -1.46 3.34
C ARG A 81 11.00 0.00 3.04
N ASP A 82 9.77 0.26 2.65
CA ASP A 82 9.26 1.48 2.06
C ASP A 82 7.95 1.88 2.74
N ILE A 83 7.50 3.10 2.49
CA ILE A 83 6.24 3.63 2.98
C ILE A 83 5.49 4.27 1.82
N ASP A 84 4.28 3.78 1.55
CA ASP A 84 3.43 4.30 0.47
C ASP A 84 2.24 5.08 1.04
N PHE A 85 2.06 6.33 0.60
CA PHE A 85 0.91 7.16 0.95
C PHE A 85 0.07 7.59 -0.25
N THR A 86 -1.17 7.94 0.01
CA THR A 86 -2.04 8.65 -0.92
C THR A 86 -2.76 9.79 -0.22
N MET A 87 -2.97 10.90 -0.94
CA MET A 87 -3.61 12.12 -0.45
C MET A 87 -4.80 12.52 -1.32
N LEU A 88 -5.68 13.36 -0.79
CA LEU A 88 -6.90 13.81 -1.46
C LEU A 88 -6.64 14.77 -2.63
N THR A 89 -5.65 15.65 -2.52
CA THR A 89 -5.46 16.73 -3.50
C THR A 89 -3.97 17.00 -3.73
N LYS A 90 -3.67 17.72 -4.82
CA LYS A 90 -2.32 18.23 -5.09
C LYS A 90 -1.81 19.19 -4.03
N VAL A 91 -2.70 19.95 -3.39
CA VAL A 91 -2.34 20.83 -2.28
C VAL A 91 -1.89 19.99 -1.09
N ASN A 92 -2.66 18.97 -0.69
CA ASN A 92 -2.25 18.07 0.40
C ASN A 92 -0.97 17.30 0.10
N GLU A 93 -0.71 16.98 -1.16
CA GLU A 93 0.55 16.37 -1.61
C GLU A 93 1.74 17.31 -1.43
N ALA A 94 1.59 18.61 -1.73
CA ALA A 94 2.61 19.61 -1.47
C ALA A 94 2.83 19.81 0.04
N ASP A 95 1.75 19.96 0.83
CA ASP A 95 1.84 20.10 2.30
C ASP A 95 2.53 18.88 2.94
N PHE A 96 2.25 17.68 2.41
CA PHE A 96 2.90 16.46 2.87
C PHE A 96 4.38 16.41 2.48
N ALA A 97 4.74 16.87 1.29
CA ALA A 97 6.13 17.00 0.87
C ALA A 97 6.94 17.94 1.78
N GLU A 98 6.35 19.07 2.20
CA GLU A 98 6.93 19.97 3.19
C GLU A 98 7.10 19.29 4.56
N THR A 99 6.11 18.48 4.96
CA THR A 99 6.17 17.68 6.19
C THR A 99 7.35 16.71 6.19
N LEU A 100 7.57 15.99 5.09
CA LEU A 100 8.71 15.08 4.95
C LEU A 100 10.04 15.83 4.95
N SER A 101 10.10 16.99 4.30
CA SER A 101 11.28 17.85 4.27
C SER A 101 11.63 18.36 5.67
N PHE A 102 10.63 18.76 6.46
CA PHE A 102 10.78 19.17 7.86
C PHE A 102 11.33 18.03 8.73
N LEU A 103 10.93 16.78 8.46
CA LEU A 103 11.47 15.60 9.14
C LEU A 103 12.88 15.20 8.66
N GLY A 104 13.47 15.96 7.73
CA GLY A 104 14.82 15.74 7.23
C GLY A 104 14.92 14.76 6.06
N LEU A 105 13.80 14.36 5.44
CA LEU A 105 13.84 13.54 4.23
C LEU A 105 14.09 14.40 3.00
N ALA A 106 14.86 13.86 2.05
CA ALA A 106 15.20 14.56 0.81
C ALA A 106 14.37 14.03 -0.36
N LYS A 107 13.85 14.95 -1.19
CA LYS A 107 13.25 14.58 -2.47
C LYS A 107 14.32 13.97 -3.38
N VAL A 108 14.01 12.85 -4.01
CA VAL A 108 14.83 12.23 -5.04
C VAL A 108 14.06 12.19 -6.37
N LYS A 109 14.59 11.47 -7.37
CA LYS A 109 13.88 11.26 -8.64
C LYS A 109 12.49 10.65 -8.39
N GLU A 110 11.55 10.94 -9.30
CA GLU A 110 10.19 10.38 -9.24
C GLU A 110 10.24 8.86 -9.02
N GLY A 111 9.38 8.39 -8.11
CA GLY A 111 9.20 7.00 -7.82
C GLY A 111 8.41 6.26 -8.91
N PRO A 112 8.18 4.95 -8.72
CA PRO A 112 7.34 4.15 -9.60
C PRO A 112 6.00 4.85 -9.87
N MET A 113 5.54 4.77 -11.13
CA MET A 113 4.24 5.33 -11.55
C MET A 113 4.12 6.86 -11.37
N GLY A 114 5.23 7.59 -11.32
CA GLY A 114 5.27 9.06 -11.23
C GLY A 114 5.05 9.61 -9.82
N ALA A 115 5.16 8.75 -8.79
CA ALA A 115 5.03 9.16 -7.40
C ALA A 115 6.10 10.20 -7.02
N ASN A 116 5.77 11.13 -6.13
CA ASN A 116 6.84 11.83 -5.41
C ASN A 116 7.54 10.83 -4.52
N ARG A 117 8.88 10.89 -4.52
CA ARG A 117 9.71 10.01 -3.72
C ARG A 117 10.63 10.83 -2.83
N TYR A 118 10.60 10.50 -1.54
CA TYR A 118 11.46 11.08 -0.52
C TYR A 118 12.25 9.97 0.16
N VAL A 119 13.49 10.27 0.54
CA VAL A 119 14.38 9.29 1.17
C VAL A 119 14.95 9.87 2.45
N ASP A 120 14.89 9.10 3.55
CA ASP A 120 15.71 9.35 4.71
C ASP A 120 17.16 8.97 4.38
N GLN A 121 18.01 9.96 4.15
CA GLN A 121 19.40 9.75 3.70
C GLN A 121 20.22 8.89 4.67
N LYS A 122 19.88 8.89 5.96
CA LYS A 122 20.63 8.12 6.97
C LYS A 122 20.30 6.63 6.90
N SER A 123 19.03 6.30 6.73
CA SER A 123 18.54 4.92 6.81
C SER A 123 18.25 4.29 5.45
N GLY A 124 18.16 5.10 4.38
CA GLY A 124 17.79 4.67 3.04
C GLY A 124 16.31 4.29 2.89
N ILE A 125 15.45 4.67 3.83
CA ILE A 125 14.01 4.36 3.77
C ILE A 125 13.35 5.27 2.74
N GLU A 126 12.65 4.66 1.78
CA GLU A 126 11.88 5.35 0.75
C GLU A 126 10.45 5.63 1.21
N VAL A 127 9.95 6.83 0.92
CA VAL A 127 8.57 7.26 1.11
C VAL A 127 8.02 7.71 -0.23
N ASP A 128 7.09 6.93 -0.79
CA ASP A 128 6.46 7.18 -2.07
C ASP A 128 5.02 7.67 -1.88
N PHE A 129 4.61 8.71 -2.61
CA PHE A 129 3.27 9.27 -2.47
C PHE A 129 2.75 10.02 -3.70
N GLY A 130 1.43 10.08 -3.83
CA GLY A 130 0.72 10.88 -4.81
C GLY A 130 -0.70 11.20 -4.36
N SER A 131 -1.32 12.19 -4.98
CA SER A 131 -2.73 12.50 -4.75
C SER A 131 -3.67 11.76 -5.71
N ILE A 132 -4.94 11.60 -5.34
CA ILE A 132 -5.95 10.93 -6.19
C ILE A 132 -6.21 11.61 -7.53
N THR A 133 -5.68 12.83 -7.71
CA THR A 133 -5.73 13.59 -8.95
C THR A 133 -4.72 13.10 -10.00
N TYR A 134 -3.77 12.24 -9.61
CA TYR A 134 -2.83 11.63 -10.55
C TYR A 134 -3.55 10.79 -11.60
N PRO A 135 -3.12 10.85 -12.87
CA PRO A 135 -3.65 9.95 -13.89
C PRO A 135 -3.28 8.50 -13.57
N GLY A 136 -4.23 7.59 -13.77
CA GLY A 136 -4.00 6.15 -13.68
C GLY A 136 -4.73 5.45 -12.52
N VAL A 137 -4.67 4.12 -12.54
CA VAL A 137 -5.42 3.27 -11.60
C VAL A 137 -4.85 3.31 -10.17
N TYR A 138 -3.57 3.65 -10.03
CA TYR A 138 -2.84 3.62 -8.76
C TYR A 138 -3.34 4.61 -7.72
N TYR A 139 -3.76 5.79 -8.17
CA TYR A 139 -4.15 6.89 -7.29
C TYR A 139 -5.63 7.25 -7.36
N ASN A 140 -6.35 6.90 -8.44
CA ASN A 140 -7.77 7.21 -8.56
C ASN A 140 -8.62 6.32 -7.63
N MET A 141 -8.85 6.81 -6.40
CA MET A 141 -9.57 6.11 -5.35
C MET A 141 -10.43 7.06 -4.48
N PRO A 142 -11.61 6.62 -4.04
CA PRO A 142 -12.46 7.42 -3.16
C PRO A 142 -12.01 7.28 -1.70
N LEU A 143 -11.00 8.06 -1.29
CA LEU A 143 -10.50 8.04 0.10
C LEU A 143 -11.62 8.37 1.09
N LYS A 144 -11.70 7.59 2.18
CA LYS A 144 -12.66 7.78 3.26
C LYS A 144 -11.94 7.79 4.60
N ASP A 145 -12.43 8.58 5.54
CA ASP A 145 -11.83 8.70 6.88
C ASP A 145 -12.10 7.50 7.79
N ASN A 146 -13.08 6.66 7.45
CA ASN A 146 -13.57 5.58 8.32
C ASN A 146 -12.78 4.27 8.20
N GLU A 147 -11.88 4.13 7.23
CA GLU A 147 -11.04 2.94 7.10
C GLU A 147 -9.72 3.12 7.85
N VAL A 148 -9.72 2.67 9.11
CA VAL A 148 -8.59 2.77 10.03
C VAL A 148 -8.19 1.37 10.49
N MET A 149 -6.90 1.06 10.43
CA MET A 149 -6.33 -0.20 10.91
C MET A 149 -5.47 0.05 12.14
N VAL A 150 -5.28 -0.99 12.96
CA VAL A 150 -4.39 -0.96 14.12
C VAL A 150 -3.34 -2.06 13.96
N LEU A 151 -2.07 -1.70 14.13
CA LEU A 151 -0.94 -2.63 14.16
C LEU A 151 -0.03 -2.23 15.32
N ASP A 152 0.29 -3.15 16.23
CA ASP A 152 1.15 -2.91 17.40
C ASP A 152 0.81 -1.62 18.16
N GLY A 153 -0.48 -1.40 18.39
CA GLY A 153 -1.02 -0.23 19.11
C GLY A 153 -1.01 1.09 18.33
N PHE A 154 -0.51 1.11 17.08
CA PHE A 154 -0.53 2.29 16.22
C PHE A 154 -1.73 2.24 15.27
N SER A 155 -2.55 3.28 15.31
CA SER A 155 -3.77 3.44 14.52
C SER A 155 -3.51 4.35 13.32
N TYR A 156 -3.92 3.93 12.11
CA TYR A 156 -3.71 4.71 10.89
C TYR A 156 -4.79 4.46 9.83
N ARG A 157 -5.10 5.53 9.09
CA ARG A 157 -5.97 5.52 7.90
C ARG A 157 -5.32 4.72 6.77
N VAL A 158 -6.15 3.92 6.09
CA VAL A 158 -5.75 3.11 4.94
C VAL A 158 -6.71 3.33 3.78
N ILE A 159 -6.24 3.13 2.55
CA ILE A 159 -7.07 3.27 1.35
C ILE A 159 -8.17 2.20 1.28
N PRO A 160 -9.30 2.46 0.60
CA PRO A 160 -10.39 1.49 0.49
C PRO A 160 -9.94 0.12 -0.02
N VAL A 161 -10.43 -0.95 0.61
CA VAL A 161 -10.09 -2.34 0.23
C VAL A 161 -10.33 -2.58 -1.26
N GLU A 162 -11.46 -2.14 -1.80
CA GLU A 162 -11.81 -2.33 -3.21
C GLU A 162 -10.82 -1.65 -4.16
N SER A 163 -10.39 -0.43 -3.83
CA SER A 163 -9.36 0.29 -4.57
C SER A 163 -8.02 -0.44 -4.50
N HIS A 164 -7.66 -0.96 -3.32
CA HIS A 164 -6.42 -1.69 -3.12
C HIS A 164 -6.38 -3.00 -3.93
N VAL A 165 -7.49 -3.75 -3.96
CA VAL A 165 -7.66 -4.95 -4.79
C VAL A 165 -7.52 -4.61 -6.27
N LYS A 166 -8.16 -3.53 -6.72
CA LYS A 166 -8.08 -3.09 -8.13
C LYS A 166 -6.64 -2.77 -8.53
N VAL A 167 -5.89 -2.08 -7.67
CA VAL A 167 -4.46 -1.77 -7.90
C VAL A 167 -3.63 -3.04 -8.02
N TYR A 168 -3.75 -3.98 -7.08
CA TYR A 168 -2.93 -5.20 -7.15
C TYR A 168 -3.34 -6.15 -8.26
N LYS A 169 -4.62 -6.22 -8.62
CA LYS A 169 -5.03 -6.87 -9.87
C LYS A 169 -4.33 -6.20 -11.05
N TYR A 170 -4.33 -4.88 -11.16
CA TYR A 170 -3.65 -4.19 -12.25
C TYR A 170 -2.13 -4.48 -12.30
N ILE A 171 -1.43 -4.45 -11.15
CA ILE A 171 0.01 -4.75 -11.05
C ILE A 171 0.29 -6.17 -11.55
N LEU A 172 -0.47 -7.15 -11.04
CA LEU A 172 -0.30 -8.57 -11.34
C LEU A 172 -0.24 -8.88 -12.85
N PHE A 173 -0.95 -8.11 -13.68
CA PHE A 173 -1.03 -8.34 -15.13
C PHE A 173 -0.16 -7.44 -15.99
N ASN A 174 0.16 -6.23 -15.52
CA ASN A 174 0.78 -5.22 -16.37
C ASN A 174 2.25 -4.99 -16.06
N THR A 175 2.73 -5.31 -14.85
CA THR A 175 4.10 -5.00 -14.45
C THR A 175 5.01 -6.23 -14.42
N GLY A 176 4.45 -7.44 -14.50
CA GLY A 176 5.21 -8.69 -14.42
C GLY A 176 5.93 -8.89 -13.08
N GLN A 177 5.57 -8.11 -12.04
CA GLN A 177 6.13 -8.27 -10.70
C GLN A 177 5.68 -9.58 -10.06
N SER A 178 6.44 -10.03 -9.05
CA SER A 178 6.34 -11.34 -8.40
C SER A 178 4.90 -11.82 -8.18
N LEU A 179 4.42 -12.68 -9.09
CA LEU A 179 3.06 -13.25 -9.13
C LEU A 179 2.61 -13.77 -7.76
N ARG A 180 3.49 -14.50 -7.07
CA ARG A 180 3.20 -15.07 -5.74
C ARG A 180 2.94 -13.99 -4.69
N ASN A 181 3.78 -12.95 -4.63
CA ASN A 181 3.66 -11.91 -3.61
C ASN A 181 2.37 -11.11 -3.81
N ASP A 182 2.04 -10.77 -5.04
CA ASP A 182 0.82 -10.01 -5.34
C ASP A 182 -0.44 -10.86 -5.15
N LEU A 183 -0.39 -12.17 -5.43
CA LEU A 183 -1.48 -13.09 -5.06
C LEU A 183 -1.68 -13.16 -3.53
N ILE A 184 -0.61 -13.17 -2.72
CA ILE A 184 -0.70 -13.16 -1.25
C ILE A 184 -1.39 -11.87 -0.79
N LYS A 185 -0.99 -10.72 -1.34
CA LYS A 185 -1.59 -9.42 -1.06
C LYS A 185 -3.08 -9.39 -1.41
N ILE A 186 -3.43 -9.85 -2.62
CA ILE A 186 -4.83 -9.94 -3.08
C ILE A 186 -5.63 -10.88 -2.17
N LYS A 187 -5.04 -12.01 -1.76
CA LYS A 187 -5.68 -12.95 -0.84
C LYS A 187 -5.97 -12.31 0.53
N ILE A 188 -5.02 -11.56 1.10
CA ILE A 188 -5.25 -10.82 2.34
C ILE A 188 -6.39 -9.81 2.17
N LEU A 189 -6.40 -9.07 1.07
CA LEU A 189 -7.42 -8.04 0.81
C LEU A 189 -8.82 -8.62 0.53
N LEU A 190 -8.90 -9.80 -0.07
CA LEU A 190 -10.16 -10.46 -0.43
C LEU A 190 -10.68 -11.42 0.65
N ARG A 191 -10.05 -11.46 1.83
CA ARG A 191 -10.53 -12.29 2.93
C ARG A 191 -11.92 -11.84 3.42
N TYR A 192 -12.91 -12.45 2.79
CA TYR A 192 -14.06 -13.12 3.39
C TYR A 192 -13.68 -14.56 3.74
#